data_AF-A0A931UKH1-F1
#
_entry.id   AF-A0A931UKH1-F1
#
_cell.length_a   1.000
_cell.length_b   1.000
_cell.length_c   1.000
_cell.angle_alpha   90.00
_cell.angle_beta   90.00
_cell.angle_gamma   90.00
#
_symmetry.space_group_name_H-M   'P 1'
#
loop_
_entity.id
_entity.type
_entity.pdbx_description
1 polymer ?
#
loop_
_entity_poly.entity_id
_entity_poly.type
_entity_poly.pdbx_seq_one_letter_code
_entity_poly.pdbx_strand_id
1 'polypeptide(L)' 'DGTAKGGVVVGIAAELKIPLRFIGLGESLEDLREFQAAEFVEALF' A
#
# COMPACT_ATOMS: atom_id res chain seq x y z
N ASP A 1 7.93 -4.43 2.82
CA ASP A 1 9.10 -4.33 3.71
C ASP A 1 8.86 -3.22 4.73
N GLY A 2 9.56 -3.20 5.85
CA GLY A 2 9.35 -2.28 6.97
C GLY A 2 9.74 -0.82 6.71
N THR A 3 9.45 -0.26 5.53
CA THR A 3 9.75 1.13 5.26
C THR A 3 8.68 2.05 5.87
N ALA A 4 9.13 2.96 6.75
CA ALA A 4 8.37 4.07 7.34
C ALA A 4 7.89 5.12 6.30
N LYS A 5 7.75 4.72 5.03
CA LYS A 5 7.34 5.51 3.88
C LYS A 5 5.97 5.10 3.33
N GLY A 6 5.23 4.22 4.00
CA GLY A 6 3.86 3.85 3.59
C GLY A 6 2.93 5.04 3.39
N GLY A 7 3.18 6.17 4.06
CA GLY A 7 2.47 7.43 3.83
C GLY A 7 2.53 7.98 2.39
N VAL A 8 3.50 7.56 1.56
CA VAL A 8 3.59 7.97 0.15
C VAL A 8 2.35 7.52 -0.66
N VAL A 9 1.75 6.40 -0.28
CA VAL A 9 0.57 5.83 -0.92
C VAL A 9 -0.61 6.80 -0.85
N VAL A 10 -0.75 7.52 0.26
CA VAL A 10 -1.79 8.54 0.47
C VAL A 10 -1.60 9.72 -0.50
N GLY A 11 -0.37 10.20 -0.66
CA GLY A 11 -0.05 11.29 -1.58
C GLY A 11 -0.30 10.92 -3.05
N ILE A 12 0.10 9.71 -3.44
CA ILE A 12 -0.14 9.18 -4.80
C ILE A 12 -1.64 9.08 -5.08
N ALA A 13 -2.42 8.54 -4.14
CA ALA A 13 -3.86 8.41 -4.28
C ALA A 13 -4.57 9.78 -4.40
N ALA A 14 -4.12 10.77 -3.61
CA ALA A 14 -4.67 12.12 -3.64
C ALA A 14 -4.40 12.84 -4.97
N GLU A 15 -3.18 12.70 -5.50
CA GLU A 15 -2.75 13.37 -6.73
C GLU A 15 -3.37 12.73 -7.98
N LEU A 16 -3.26 11.41 -8.11
CA LEU A 16 -3.60 10.72 -9.35
C LEU A 16 -5.09 10.35 -9.45
N LYS A 17 -5.82 10.27 -8.32
CA LYS A 17 -7.24 9.87 -8.25
C LYS A 17 -7.56 8.56 -9.00
N ILE A 18 -6.57 7.68 -9.11
CA ILE A 18 -6.71 6.34 -9.70
C ILE A 18 -6.77 5.29 -8.58
N PRO A 19 -7.51 4.19 -8.78
CA PRO A 19 -7.57 3.13 -7.78
C PRO A 19 -6.24 2.37 -7.72
N LEU A 20 -5.68 2.30 -6.52
CA LEU A 20 -4.61 1.37 -6.19
C LEU A 20 -5.19 -0.05 -6.15
N ARG A 21 -4.59 -0.98 -6.90
CA ARG A 21 -5.11 -2.34 -7.05
C ARG A 21 -4.34 -3.38 -6.26
N PHE A 22 -3.02 -3.25 -6.21
CA PHE A 22 -2.14 -4.22 -5.56
C PHE A 22 -1.06 -3.52 -4.76
N ILE A 23 -0.54 -4.20 -3.74
CA ILE A 23 0.58 -3.77 -2.93
C ILE A 23 1.56 -4.94 -2.73
N GLY A 24 2.85 -4.65 -2.86
CA GLY A 24 3.92 -5.59 -2.54
C GLY A 24 4.37 -5.41 -1.11
N LEU A 25 4.32 -6.47 -0.30
CA LEU A 25 4.73 -6.44 1.11
C LEU A 25 6.12 -7.06 1.35
N GLY A 26 6.69 -7.69 0.34
CA GLY A 26 7.96 -8.42 0.38
C GLY A 26 8.44 -8.77 -1.03
N GLU A 27 9.37 -9.70 -1.13
CA GLU A 27 10.06 -10.06 -2.38
C GLU A 27 9.47 -11.31 -3.06
N SER A 28 8.64 -12.07 -2.35
CA SER A 28 8.06 -13.32 -2.86
C SER A 28 6.82 -13.04 -3.69
N LEU A 29 6.46 -13.98 -4.56
CA LEU A 29 5.29 -13.85 -5.44
C LEU A 29 3.97 -13.78 -4.65
N GLU A 30 3.93 -14.45 -3.51
CA GLU A 30 2.86 -14.42 -2.52
C GLU A 30 2.74 -13.10 -1.74
N ASP A 31 3.76 -12.24 -1.79
CA ASP A 31 3.75 -10.94 -1.13
C ASP A 31 3.00 -9.86 -1.92
N LEU A 32 2.60 -10.17 -3.17
CA LEU A 32 1.73 -9.32 -3.97
C LEU A 32 0.27 -9.58 -3.61
N ARG A 33 -0.36 -8.63 -2.93
CA ARG A 33 -1.74 -8.73 -2.47
C ARG A 33 -2.61 -7.63 -3.06
N GLU A 34 -3.91 -7.87 -3.13
CA GLU A 34 -4.89 -6.81 -3.43
C GLU A 34 -4.78 -5.70 -2.39
N PHE A 35 -4.84 -4.46 -2.85
CA PHE A 35 -4.76 -3.30 -1.97
C PHE A 35 -6.09 -3.08 -1.25
N GLN A 36 -6.05 -3.13 0.08
CA GLN A 36 -7.17 -2.80 0.94
C GLN A 36 -6.81 -1.61 1.82
N ALA A 37 -7.50 -0.48 1.65
CA ALA A 37 -7.19 0.76 2.35
C ALA A 37 -7.34 0.63 3.88
N ALA A 38 -8.34 -0.12 4.35
CA ALA A 38 -8.55 -0.36 5.77
C ALA A 38 -7.38 -1.15 6.39
N GLU A 39 -7.03 -2.30 5.81
CA GLU A 39 -5.87 -3.09 6.25
C GLU A 39 -4.56 -2.29 6.19
N PHE A 40 -4.39 -1.46 5.16
CA PHE A 40 -3.20 -0.63 5.01
C PHE A 40 -3.08 0.45 6.11
N VAL A 41 -4.19 1.09 6.46
CA VAL A 41 -4.21 2.08 7.56
C VAL A 41 -4.01 1.39 8.90
N GLU A 42 -4.65 0.25 9.15
CA GLU A 42 -4.44 -0.54 10.36
C GLU A 42 -2.99 -0.99 10.53
N ALA A 43 -2.31 -1.36 9.44
CA ALA A 43 -0.89 -1.75 9.49
C ALA A 43 0.08 -0.57 9.68
N LEU A 44 -0.38 0.67 9.51
CA LEU A 44 0.43 1.88 9.68
C LEU A 44 0.47 2.42 11.12
N PHE A 45 -0.45 1.98 11.99
CA PHE A 45 -0.61 2.47 13.37
C PHE A 45 -0.49 1.34 14.39
#